data_AF-A0A6G3LRY1-F1
#
_entry.id   AF-A0A6G3LRY1-F1
#
_cell.length_a   1.000
_cell.length_b   1.000
_cell.length_c   1.000
_cell.angle_alpha   90.00
_cell.angle_beta   90.00
_cell.angle_gamma   90.00
#
_symmetry.space_group_name_H-M   'P 1'
#
loop_
_entity.id
_entity.type
_entity.pdbx_description
1 polymer ?
#
loop_
_entity_poly.entity_id
_entity_poly.type
_entity_poly.pdbx_seq_one_letter_code
_entity_poly.pdbx_strand_id
1 'polypeptide(L)'
;MSIAYSPLVLAANSFIIVPIVILALLVGVIVLLRIALRARTDVERHEPYKYLPFESSNPPRGVGKSRITFQYFGYLIMFLAVEPMVVLLTFLTAASRNYSGDLLLLYLILVAVLAPLLAYGAYVSKRVSEWGV
;
A
#
# COMPACT_ATOMS: atom_id res chain seq x y z
N MET A 1 27.18 29.59 6.19
CA MET A 1 25.99 28.71 6.24
C MET A 1 26.14 27.78 7.43
N SER A 2 25.11 27.62 8.26
CA SER A 2 25.13 26.66 9.38
C SER A 2 25.19 25.22 8.83
N ILE A 3 25.94 24.34 9.51
CA ILE A 3 26.12 22.92 9.15
C ILE A 3 24.75 22.22 9.00
N ALA A 4 23.75 22.66 9.77
CA ALA A 4 22.38 22.15 9.74
C ALA A 4 21.65 22.33 8.39
N TYR A 5 22.07 23.31 7.56
CA TYR A 5 21.48 23.57 6.24
C TYR A 5 22.39 23.14 5.08
N SER A 6 23.42 22.33 5.36
CA SER A 6 24.22 21.77 4.28
C SER A 6 23.36 20.81 3.43
N PRO A 7 23.52 20.79 2.08
CA PRO A 7 22.71 19.94 1.21
C PRO A 7 22.80 18.45 1.58
N LEU A 8 23.97 18.02 2.07
CA LEU A 8 24.21 16.64 2.48
C LEU A 8 23.44 16.28 3.75
N VAL A 9 23.39 17.18 4.74
CA VAL A 9 22.58 17.00 5.96
C VAL A 9 21.09 17.00 5.64
N LEU A 10 20.65 17.88 4.73
CA LEU A 10 19.25 17.94 4.31
C LEU A 10 18.84 16.65 3.57
N ALA A 11 19.68 16.16 2.67
CA ALA A 11 19.46 14.89 1.97
C ALA A 11 19.45 13.70 2.94
N ALA A 12 20.40 13.61 3.86
CA ALA A 12 20.43 12.56 4.87
C ALA A 12 19.18 12.58 5.77
N ASN A 13 18.72 13.77 6.16
CA ASN A 13 17.49 13.92 6.92
C ASN A 13 16.27 13.40 6.15
N SER A 14 16.09 13.83 4.90
CA SER A 14 14.92 13.49 4.10
C SER A 14 14.89 12.04 3.62
N PHE A 15 16.02 11.47 3.21
CA PHE A 15 16.06 10.13 2.60
C PHE A 15 16.32 9.00 3.60
N ILE A 16 16.91 9.30 4.76
CA ILE A 16 17.34 8.26 5.70
C ILE A 16 16.65 8.45 7.05
N ILE A 17 16.85 9.60 7.69
CA ILE A 17 16.41 9.79 9.08
C ILE A 17 14.89 9.81 9.18
N VAL A 18 14.21 10.63 8.38
CA VAL A 18 12.75 10.73 8.41
C VAL A 18 12.08 9.38 8.09
N PRO A 19 12.45 8.65 7.01
CA PRO A 19 11.86 7.34 6.73
C PRO A 19 12.10 6.30 7.84
N ILE A 20 13.29 6.26 8.43
CA ILE A 20 13.60 5.33 9.54
C ILE A 20 12.76 5.67 10.77
N VAL A 21 12.63 6.95 11.11
CA VAL A 21 11.81 7.39 12.25
C VAL A 21 10.34 7.03 12.03
N ILE A 22 9.80 7.27 10.83
CA ILE A 22 8.42 6.90 10.48
C ILE A 22 8.24 5.39 10.59
N LEU A 23 9.17 4.59 10.06
CA LEU A 23 9.13 3.13 10.13
C LEU A 23 9.18 2.65 11.58
N ALA A 24 10.08 3.21 12.39
CA ALA A 24 10.20 2.87 13.80
C ALA A 24 8.93 3.21 14.59
N LEU A 25 8.31 4.36 14.31
CA LEU A 25 7.03 4.74 14.90
C LEU A 25 5.92 3.78 14.48
N LEU A 26 5.83 3.41 13.20
CA LEU A 26 4.84 2.46 12.70
C LEU A 26 4.97 1.11 13.42
N VAL A 27 6.20 0.56 13.48
CA VAL A 27 6.48 -0.70 14.18
C VAL A 27 6.14 -0.57 15.66
N GLY A 28 6.51 0.54 16.29
CA GLY A 28 6.18 0.83 17.68
C GLY A 28 4.68 0.83 17.95
N VAL A 29 3.88 1.47 17.08
CA VAL A 29 2.42 1.48 17.17
C VAL A 29 1.85 0.08 17.00
N ILE A 30 2.32 -0.70 16.02
CA ILE A 30 1.86 -2.07 15.80
C ILE A 30 2.14 -2.94 17.03
N VAL A 31 3.35 -2.85 17.59
CA VAL A 31 3.73 -3.61 18.79
C VAL A 31 2.91 -3.17 20.00
N LEU A 32 2.72 -1.85 20.18
CA LEU A 32 1.89 -1.30 21.25
C LEU A 32 0.45 -1.81 21.15
N LEU A 33 -0.16 -1.73 19.96
CA LEU A 33 -1.52 -2.25 19.71
C LEU A 33 -1.59 -3.75 19.98
N ARG A 34 -0.58 -4.52 19.58
CA ARG A 34 -0.52 -5.96 19.86
C ARG A 34 -0.50 -6.25 21.35
N ILE A 35 0.22 -5.45 22.15
CA ILE A 35 0.30 -5.60 23.59
C ILE A 35 -1.01 -5.14 24.25
N ALA A 36 -1.54 -3.98 23.85
CA ALA A 36 -2.74 -3.38 24.42
C ALA A 36 -4.02 -4.18 24.10
N LEU A 37 -4.11 -4.73 22.89
CA LEU A 37 -5.22 -5.57 22.44
C LEU A 37 -4.98 -7.06 22.75
N ARG A 38 -3.91 -7.40 23.46
CA ARG A 38 -3.67 -8.78 23.87
C ARG A 38 -4.78 -9.21 24.81
N ALA A 39 -5.58 -10.19 24.37
CA ALA A 39 -6.62 -10.73 25.21
C ALA A 39 -6.02 -11.45 26.43
N ARG A 40 -6.78 -11.43 27.53
CA ARG A 40 -6.44 -12.10 28.78
C ARG A 40 -6.41 -13.62 28.58
N THR A 41 -5.25 -14.23 28.79
CA THR A 41 -5.00 -15.66 28.56
C THR A 41 -5.87 -16.57 29.43
N ASP A 42 -6.28 -16.10 30.61
CA ASP A 42 -7.21 -16.78 31.51
C ASP A 42 -8.62 -16.91 30.92
N VAL A 43 -9.08 -15.90 30.18
CA VAL A 43 -10.38 -15.93 29.49
C VAL A 43 -10.30 -16.74 28.20
N GLU A 44 -9.20 -16.62 27.44
CA GLU A 44 -8.99 -17.36 26.19
C GLU A 44 -9.01 -18.87 26.36
N ARG A 45 -8.42 -19.39 27.45
CA ARG A 45 -8.30 -20.83 27.68
C ARG A 45 -9.65 -21.54 27.83
N HIS A 46 -10.68 -20.80 28.24
CA HIS A 46 -12.02 -21.33 28.49
C HIS A 46 -12.96 -21.18 27.30
N GLU A 47 -12.57 -20.45 26.25
CA GLU A 47 -13.41 -20.17 25.09
C GLU A 47 -12.98 -21.05 23.90
N PRO A 48 -13.58 -22.26 23.72
CA PRO A 48 -13.17 -23.18 22.67
C PRO A 48 -13.39 -22.62 21.28
N TYR A 49 -14.32 -21.66 21.12
CA TYR A 49 -14.69 -21.12 19.82
C TYR A 49 -13.91 -19.88 19.40
N LYS A 50 -13.01 -19.35 20.24
CA LYS A 50 -12.25 -18.14 19.94
C LYS A 50 -11.42 -18.24 18.65
N TYR A 51 -10.88 -19.42 18.38
CA TYR A 51 -10.02 -19.68 17.22
C TYR A 51 -10.74 -20.44 16.11
N LEU A 52 -12.03 -20.76 16.28
CA LEU A 52 -12.82 -21.36 15.21
C LEU A 52 -13.37 -20.25 14.30
N PRO A 53 -13.20 -20.38 12.97
CA PRO A 53 -13.85 -19.47 12.05
C PRO A 53 -15.36 -19.71 12.10
N PHE A 54 -16.12 -18.72 12.54
CA PHE A 54 -17.57 -18.77 12.47
C PHE A 54 -18.03 -18.40 11.06
N GLU A 55 -18.74 -19.29 10.40
CA GLU A 55 -19.45 -18.99 9.16
C GLU A 55 -20.91 -18.68 9.54
N SER A 56 -21.27 -17.40 9.58
CA SER A 56 -22.64 -16.94 9.88
C SER A 56 -23.18 -17.45 11.22
N SER A 57 -22.41 -17.28 12.30
CA SER A 57 -22.76 -17.70 13.67
C SER A 57 -22.93 -19.21 13.88
N ASN A 58 -22.56 -20.04 12.91
CA ASN A 58 -22.54 -21.50 13.02
C ASN A 58 -21.08 -21.97 13.08
N PRO A 59 -20.77 -23.06 13.81
CA PRO A 59 -19.48 -23.73 13.66
C PRO A 59 -19.24 -24.11 12.19
N PRO A 60 -18.00 -24.01 11.71
CA PRO A 60 -17.68 -24.20 10.30
C PRO A 60 -18.09 -25.60 9.85
N ARG A 61 -18.85 -25.70 8.76
CA ARG A 61 -19.30 -26.97 8.18
C ARG A 61 -18.96 -27.03 6.70
N GLY A 62 -18.15 -28.02 6.33
CA GLY A 62 -17.77 -28.29 4.95
C GLY A 62 -16.42 -27.67 4.55
N VAL A 63 -16.15 -27.66 3.26
CA VAL A 63 -14.95 -27.01 2.70
C VAL A 63 -15.21 -25.51 2.62
N GLY A 64 -14.37 -24.72 3.28
CA GLY A 64 -14.39 -23.26 3.14
C GLY A 64 -14.33 -22.91 1.67
N LYS A 65 -15.20 -22.00 1.21
CA LYS A 65 -15.38 -21.66 -0.19
C LYS A 65 -14.11 -20.96 -0.74
N SER A 66 -13.08 -21.75 -1.05
CA SER A 66 -11.80 -21.27 -1.55
C SER A 66 -11.86 -21.09 -3.06
N ARG A 67 -12.63 -20.09 -3.50
CA ARG A 67 -12.39 -19.46 -4.80
C ARG A 67 -12.54 -17.97 -4.61
N ILE A 68 -11.55 -17.38 -3.93
CA ILE A 68 -11.30 -15.96 -4.08
C ILE A 68 -10.77 -15.78 -5.51
N THR A 69 -11.68 -15.77 -6.48
CA THR A 69 -11.44 -15.01 -7.69
C THR A 69 -11.41 -13.58 -7.19
N PHE A 70 -10.21 -13.05 -6.95
CA PHE A 70 -10.06 -11.63 -6.67
C PHE A 70 -10.48 -10.89 -7.94
N GLN A 71 -11.78 -10.70 -8.11
CA GLN A 71 -12.37 -9.92 -9.21
C GLN A 71 -11.78 -8.50 -9.25
N TYR A 72 -11.21 -8.06 -8.12
CA TYR A 72 -10.53 -6.79 -7.94
C TYR A 72 -9.00 -6.84 -8.10
N PHE A 73 -8.38 -8.01 -8.34
CA PHE A 73 -6.92 -8.12 -8.41
C PHE A 73 -6.33 -7.29 -9.53
N GLY A 74 -6.96 -7.31 -10.71
CA GLY A 74 -6.52 -6.52 -11.86
C GLY A 74 -6.59 -5.02 -11.55
N TYR A 75 -7.63 -4.60 -10.82
CA TYR A 75 -7.77 -3.22 -10.35
C TYR A 75 -6.72 -2.85 -9.30
N LEU A 76 -6.34 -3.77 -8.41
CA LEU A 76 -5.25 -3.60 -7.45
C LEU A 76 -3.90 -3.41 -8.15
N ILE A 77 -3.61 -4.21 -9.17
CA ILE A 77 -2.38 -4.07 -9.97
C ILE A 77 -2.35 -2.71 -10.67
N MET A 78 -3.47 -2.31 -11.30
CA MET A 78 -3.58 -1.01 -11.95
C MET A 78 -3.42 0.15 -10.97
N PHE A 79 -4.01 0.05 -9.77
CA PHE A 79 -3.85 1.04 -8.72
C PHE A 79 -2.37 1.21 -8.33
N LEU A 80 -1.67 0.09 -8.14
CA LEU A 80 -0.25 0.09 -7.77
C LEU A 80 0.63 0.63 -8.92
N ALA A 81 0.28 0.37 -10.17
CA ALA A 81 0.96 0.92 -11.33
C ALA A 81 0.82 2.45 -11.48
N VAL A 82 -0.25 3.05 -10.93
CA VAL A 82 -0.48 4.51 -10.95
C VAL A 82 0.32 5.24 -9.86
N GLU A 83 0.73 4.53 -8.81
CA GLU A 83 1.42 5.11 -7.64
C GLU A 83 2.62 6.02 -8.00
N PRO A 84 3.54 5.65 -8.92
CA PRO A 84 4.66 6.51 -9.28
C PRO A 84 4.22 7.85 -9.89
N MET A 85 3.08 7.90 -10.57
CA MET A 85 2.53 9.13 -11.16
C MET A 85 2.09 10.09 -10.06
N VAL A 86 1.46 9.57 -9.00
CA VAL A 86 1.03 10.35 -7.84
C VAL A 86 2.23 10.88 -7.04
N VAL A 87 3.27 10.05 -6.89
CA VAL A 87 4.53 10.47 -6.27
C VAL A 87 5.19 11.59 -7.06
N LEU A 88 5.24 11.49 -8.40
CA LEU A 88 5.78 12.56 -9.25
C LEU A 88 5.00 13.87 -9.13
N LEU A 89 3.67 13.82 -9.01
CA LEU A 89 2.86 15.02 -8.74
C LEU A 89 3.26 15.69 -7.41
N THR A 90 3.57 14.89 -6.39
CA THR A 90 4.04 15.39 -5.10
C THR A 90 5.43 16.04 -5.21
N PHE A 91 6.31 15.49 -6.04
CA PHE A 91 7.60 16.13 -6.31
C PHE A 91 7.45 17.40 -7.15
N LEU A 92 6.51 17.46 -8.08
CA LEU A 92 6.27 18.64 -8.90
C LEU A 92 5.82 19.84 -8.04
N THR A 93 5.00 19.61 -7.01
CA THR A 93 4.57 20.67 -6.08
C THR A 93 5.68 21.13 -5.13
N ALA A 94 6.64 20.26 -4.81
CA ALA A 94 7.77 20.57 -3.92
C ALA A 94 9.06 21.00 -4.63
N ALA A 95 9.14 20.86 -5.96
CA ALA A 95 10.37 21.07 -6.72
C ALA A 95 10.73 22.56 -6.90
N SER A 96 12.03 22.83 -6.91
CA SER A 96 12.57 24.14 -7.32
C SER A 96 12.27 24.44 -8.79
N ARG A 97 12.09 25.73 -9.12
CA ARG A 97 11.69 26.23 -10.44
C ARG A 97 12.59 25.76 -11.59
N ASN A 98 13.85 25.45 -11.30
CA ASN A 98 14.82 24.95 -12.27
C ASN A 98 14.53 23.52 -12.75
N TYR A 99 13.86 22.69 -11.93
CA TYR A 99 13.58 21.28 -12.24
C TYR A 99 12.10 21.02 -12.55
N SER A 100 11.23 22.00 -12.34
CA SER A 100 9.78 21.85 -12.56
C SER A 100 9.45 21.48 -14.02
N GLY A 101 10.21 22.00 -15.00
CA GLY A 101 10.01 21.69 -16.41
C GLY A 101 10.30 20.22 -16.74
N ASP A 102 11.46 19.72 -16.30
CA ASP A 102 11.88 18.34 -16.54
C ASP A 102 10.97 17.33 -15.83
N LEU A 103 10.54 17.64 -14.59
CA LEU A 103 9.60 16.81 -13.85
C LEU A 103 8.22 16.78 -14.50
N LEU A 104 7.74 17.91 -15.03
CA LEU A 104 6.47 17.97 -15.76
C LEU A 104 6.56 17.17 -17.06
N LEU A 105 7.66 17.30 -17.80
CA LEU A 105 7.91 16.50 -19.01
C LEU A 105 7.91 15.00 -18.68
N LEU A 106 8.64 14.59 -17.64
CA LEU A 106 8.70 13.20 -17.19
C LEU A 106 7.32 12.67 -16.81
N TYR A 107 6.54 13.45 -16.06
CA TYR A 107 5.16 13.11 -15.70
C TYR A 107 4.29 12.91 -16.94
N LEU A 108 4.36 13.81 -17.92
CA LEU A 108 3.57 13.71 -19.16
C LEU A 108 3.97 12.49 -20.00
N ILE A 109 5.27 12.19 -20.11
CA ILE A 109 5.76 10.98 -20.80
C ILE A 109 5.21 9.74 -20.08
N LEU A 110 5.29 9.71 -18.76
CA LEU A 110 4.79 8.61 -17.96
C LEU A 110 3.27 8.42 -18.15
N VAL A 111 2.49 9.51 -18.18
CA VAL A 111 1.05 9.48 -18.52
C VAL A 111 0.82 8.95 -19.92
N ALA A 112 1.54 9.45 -20.92
CA ALA A 112 1.36 9.01 -22.31
C ALA A 112 1.62 7.50 -22.48
N VAL A 113 2.57 6.93 -21.74
CA VAL A 113 2.92 5.50 -21.80
C VAL A 113 1.96 4.64 -20.97
N LEU A 114 1.66 5.04 -19.72
CA LEU A 114 0.85 4.22 -18.81
C LEU A 114 -0.65 4.32 -19.08
N ALA A 115 -1.17 5.47 -19.53
CA ALA A 115 -2.61 5.62 -19.78
C ALA A 115 -3.20 4.55 -20.72
N PRO A 116 -2.62 4.24 -21.89
CA PRO A 116 -3.14 3.17 -22.75
C PRO A 116 -3.01 1.78 -22.12
N LEU A 117 -1.93 1.52 -21.37
CA LEU A 117 -1.73 0.26 -20.65
C LEU A 117 -2.78 0.06 -19.55
N LEU A 118 -3.09 1.11 -18.79
CA LEU A 118 -4.12 1.10 -17.75
C LEU A 118 -5.52 0.94 -18.34
N ALA A 119 -5.81 1.63 -19.46
CA ALA A 119 -7.08 1.47 -20.17
C ALA A 119 -7.27 0.02 -20.66
N TYR A 120 -6.21 -0.59 -21.22
CA TYR A 120 -6.23 -1.99 -21.61
C TYR A 120 -6.34 -2.93 -20.41
N GLY A 121 -5.59 -2.68 -19.34
CA GLY A 121 -5.68 -3.43 -18.09
C GLY A 121 -7.09 -3.41 -17.50
N ALA A 122 -7.78 -2.26 -17.57
CA ALA A 122 -9.15 -2.11 -17.08
C ALA A 122 -10.15 -2.87 -17.94
N TYR A 123 -9.89 -2.93 -19.25
CA TYR A 123 -10.68 -3.74 -20.17
C TYR A 123 -10.56 -5.23 -19.86
N VAL A 124 -9.34 -5.75 -19.69
CA VAL A 124 -9.07 -7.16 -19.36
C VAL A 124 -9.58 -7.52 -17.96
N SER A 125 -9.46 -6.61 -17.00
CA SER A 125 -9.92 -6.81 -15.61
C SER A 125 -11.44 -7.01 -15.50
N LYS A 126 -12.23 -6.57 -16.48
CA LYS A 126 -13.67 -6.82 -16.53
C LYS A 126 -14.02 -8.23 -17.00
N ARG A 127 -13.12 -8.92 -17.71
CA ARG A 127 -13.38 -10.22 -18.33
C ARG A 127 -13.03 -11.37 -17.40
N VAL A 128 -13.75 -11.45 -16.28
CA VAL A 128 -13.54 -12.50 -15.25
C VAL A 128 -13.67 -13.92 -15.84
N SER A 129 -14.39 -14.10 -16.95
CA SER A 129 -14.50 -15.38 -17.67
C SER A 129 -13.18 -15.89 -18.26
N GLU A 130 -12.21 -15.00 -18.54
CA GLU A 130 -10.89 -15.37 -19.05
C GLU A 130 -9.90 -15.74 -17.94
N TRP A 131 -10.30 -15.56 -16.67
CA TRP A 131 -9.40 -15.65 -15.51
C TRP A 131 -9.19 -17.08 -14.99
N GLY A 132 -9.60 -18.07 -15.76
CA GLY A 132 -9.37 -19.49 -15.46
C GLY A 132 -10.11 -19.96 -14.21
N VAL A 133 -11.21 -20.66 -14.42
CA VAL A 133 -11.77 -21.61 -13.45
C VAL A 133 -11.81 -22.98 -14.09
#